data_AF-J1JZ44-F1
#
_entry.id   AF-J1JZ44-F1
#
_cell.length_a   1.000
_cell.length_b   1.000
_cell.length_c   1.000
_cell.angle_alpha   90.00
_cell.angle_beta   90.00
_cell.angle_gamma   90.00
#
_symmetry.space_group_name_H-M   'P 1'
#
loop_
_entity.id
_entity.type
_entity.pdbx_description
1 polymer ?
#
loop_
_entity_poly.entity_id
_entity_poly.type
_entity_poly.pdbx_seq_one_letter_code
_entity_poly.pdbx_strand_id
1 'polypeptide(L)' 'MLKHLDVTLRDGGYRNQFSFPLEYIMEHIKNLTEILVKYIEIGCRKGSLKSMDNMGLCFNDYA' A
#
# COMPACT_ATOMS: atom_id res chain seq x y z
N MET A 1 19.50 11.30 -8.31
CA MET A 1 18.86 10.16 -9.02
C MET A 1 17.47 9.95 -8.42
N LEU A 2 16.42 10.05 -9.25
CA LEU A 2 15.04 9.82 -8.81
C LEU A 2 14.79 8.32 -8.57
N LYS A 3 14.01 7.98 -7.55
CA LYS A 3 13.59 6.61 -7.26
C LYS A 3 12.06 6.57 -7.23
N HIS A 4 11.48 5.54 -7.85
CA HIS A 4 10.04 5.28 -7.80
C HIS A 4 9.76 4.24 -6.70
N LEU A 5 8.73 4.52 -5.90
CA LEU A 5 8.16 3.64 -4.89
C LEU A 5 6.68 3.45 -5.24
N ASP A 6 6.27 2.21 -5.49
CA ASP A 6 4.85 1.86 -5.57
C ASP A 6 4.32 1.56 -4.16
N VAL A 7 3.19 2.17 -3.81
CA VAL A 7 2.50 1.96 -2.53
C VAL A 7 1.09 1.43 -2.74
N THR A 8 0.75 0.94 -3.93
CA THR A 8 -0.63 0.62 -4.31
C THR A 8 -1.27 -0.41 -3.37
N LEU A 9 -0.55 -1.48 -3.02
CA LEU A 9 -1.07 -2.53 -2.13
C LEU A 9 -1.20 -2.05 -0.68
N ARG A 10 -0.28 -1.21 -0.20
CA ARG A 10 -0.35 -0.66 1.16
C ARG A 10 -1.43 0.41 1.29
N ASP A 11 -1.45 1.37 0.38
CA ASP A 11 -2.30 2.56 0.49
C ASP A 11 -3.71 2.28 -0.04
N GLY A 12 -3.81 1.58 -1.17
CA GLY A 12 -5.08 1.07 -1.70
C GLY A 12 -5.70 0.00 -0.79
N GLY A 13 -4.90 -0.69 0.02
CA GLY A 13 -5.36 -1.68 0.98
C GLY A 13 -6.38 -1.14 1.98
N TYR A 14 -6.30 0.15 2.36
CA TYR A 14 -7.31 0.79 3.22
C TYR A 14 -8.71 0.76 2.61
N ARG A 15 -8.84 0.81 1.28
CA ARG A 15 -10.14 0.80 0.60
C ARG A 15 -10.76 -0.60 0.48
N ASN A 16 -9.97 -1.64 0.64
CA ASN A 16 -10.44 -3.03 0.49
C ASN A 16 -10.00 -3.95 1.65
N GLN A 17 -9.81 -3.38 2.84
CA GLN A 17 -9.42 -4.12 4.06
C GLN A 17 -8.15 -4.98 3.88
N PHE A 18 -7.22 -4.52 3.04
CA PHE A 18 -6.00 -5.25 2.64
C PHE A 18 -6.27 -6.63 2.02
N SER A 19 -7.48 -6.84 1.51
CA SER A 19 -7.89 -8.06 0.84
C SER A 19 -7.67 -7.89 -0.66
N PHE A 20 -6.68 -8.59 -1.20
CA PHE A 20 -6.47 -8.68 -2.65
C PHE A 20 -6.35 -10.14 -3.04
N PRO A 21 -6.93 -10.58 -4.18
CA PRO A 21 -6.66 -11.90 -4.72
C PRO A 21 -5.14 -12.09 -4.91
N LEU A 22 -4.64 -13.29 -4.62
CA LEU A 22 -3.21 -13.58 -4.76
C LEU A 22 -2.74 -13.39 -6.21
N GLU A 23 -3.59 -13.75 -7.17
CA GLU A 23 -3.36 -13.60 -8.60
C GLU A 23 -3.15 -12.13 -8.96
N TYR A 24 -3.97 -11.24 -8.41
CA TYR A 24 -3.83 -9.79 -8.60
C TYR A 24 -2.51 -9.27 -8.01
N ILE A 25 -2.16 -9.69 -6.79
CA ILE A 25 -0.88 -9.28 -6.16
C ILE A 25 0.30 -9.69 -7.03
N MET A 26 0.30 -10.93 -7.51
CA MET A 26 1.37 -11.49 -8.33
C MET A 26 1.47 -10.78 -9.69
N GLU A 27 0.34 -10.54 -10.36
CA GLU A 27 0.30 -9.81 -11.63
C GLU A 27 0.75 -8.36 -11.47
N HIS A 28 0.29 -7.67 -10.41
CA HIS A 28 0.69 -6.29 -10.11
C HIS A 28 2.20 -6.17 -9.88
N ILE A 29 2.77 -7.03 -9.02
CA ILE A 29 4.22 -7.03 -8.76
C ILE A 29 5.00 -7.35 -10.04
N LYS A 30 4.56 -8.33 -10.83
CA LYS A 30 5.19 -8.66 -12.12
C LYS A 30 5.22 -7.44 -13.04
N ASN A 31 4.08 -6.77 -13.25
CA ASN A 31 3.98 -5.60 -14.11
C ASN A 31 4.88 -4.45 -13.64
N LEU A 32 4.96 -4.21 -12.32
CA LEU A 32 5.86 -3.20 -11.73
C LEU A 32 7.34 -3.53 -11.96
N THR A 33 7.73 -4.80 -11.87
CA THR A 33 9.10 -5.22 -12.14
C THR A 33 9.48 -5.07 -13.61
N GLU A 34 8.54 -5.31 -14.53
CA GLU A 34 8.75 -5.13 -15.98
C GLU A 34 9.00 -3.66 -16.35
N ILE A 35 8.39 -2.71 -15.62
CA ILE A 35 8.61 -1.26 -15.80
C ILE A 35 9.69 -0.67 -14.89
N LEU A 36 10.54 -1.51 -14.30
CA LEU A 36 11.71 -1.13 -13.49
C LEU A 36 11.39 -0.36 -12.19
N VAL A 37 10.19 -0.53 -11.61
CA VAL A 37 9.90 -0.04 -10.26
C VAL A 37 10.60 -0.95 -9.24
N LYS A 38 11.60 -0.40 -8.55
CA LYS A 38 12.49 -1.18 -7.65
C LYS A 38 11.99 -1.32 -6.23
N TYR A 39 11.10 -0.44 -5.80
CA TYR A 39 10.60 -0.41 -4.43
C TYR A 39 9.08 -0.56 -4.47
N ILE A 40 8.58 -1.59 -3.80
CA ILE A 40 7.15 -1.94 -3.75
C ILE A 40 6.79 -2.16 -2.29
N GLU A 41 5.87 -1.36 -1.76
CA GLU A 41 5.34 -1.50 -0.40
C GLU A 41 4.10 -2.40 -0.42
N ILE A 42 4.22 -3.61 0.15
CA ILE A 42 3.20 -4.67 0.01
C ILE A 42 2.13 -4.70 1.13
N GLY A 43 2.24 -3.84 2.16
CA GLY A 43 1.27 -3.76 3.25
C GLY A 43 1.87 -3.39 4.60
N CYS A 44 1.02 -3.36 5.63
CA CYS A 44 1.40 -2.98 7.00
C CYS A 44 1.66 -4.23 7.87
N ARG A 45 2.92 -4.46 8.27
CA ARG A 45 3.33 -5.64 9.09
C ARG A 45 2.60 -5.78 10.45
N LYS A 46 2.00 -4.70 10.98
CA LYS A 46 1.26 -4.68 12.25
C LYS A 46 -0.25 -4.37 12.08
N GLY A 47 -0.79 -4.52 10.87
CA GLY A 47 -2.16 -4.09 10.54
C GLY A 47 -2.26 -2.57 10.32
N SER A 48 -3.46 -2.08 10.02
CA SER A 48 -3.73 -0.65 9.99
C SER A 48 -3.53 -0.06 11.39
N LEU A 49 -2.85 1.08 11.48
CA LEU A 49 -2.69 1.85 12.71
C LEU A 49 -4.06 1.97 13.40
N LYS A 50 -4.22 1.40 14.59
CA LYS A 50 -5.37 1.69 15.46
C LYS A 50 -5.38 3.19 15.74
N SER A 51 -6.55 3.82 15.70
CA SER A 51 -6.70 5.25 15.95
C SER A 51 -6.11 5.64 17.31
N MET A 52 -5.43 6.78 17.33
CA MET A 52 -4.91 7.44 18.51
C MET A 52 -5.40 8.87 18.46
N ASP A 53 -5.85 9.40 19.60
CA ASP A 53 -6.27 10.79 19.71
C ASP A 53 -5.11 11.72 19.27
N ASN A 54 -5.43 12.72 18.45
CA ASN A 54 -4.51 13.67 17.81
C ASN A 54 -3.64 13.16 16.64
N MET A 55 -4.03 12.08 15.94
CA MET A 55 -3.49 11.87 14.60
C MET A 55 -4.03 12.96 13.67
N GLY A 56 -3.13 13.81 13.17
CA GLY A 56 -3.47 15.03 12.42
C GLY A 56 -4.38 14.80 11.22
N LEU A 57 -4.85 15.90 10.62
CA LEU A 57 -5.95 15.94 9.64
C LEU A 57 -5.95 14.81 8.58
N CYS A 58 -4.79 14.43 8.04
CA CYS A 58 -4.68 13.36 7.04
C CYS A 58 -5.07 11.95 7.53
N PHE A 59 -5.22 11.71 8.83
CA PHE A 59 -5.66 10.40 9.35
C PHE A 59 -7.19 10.30 9.43
N ASN A 60 -7.89 11.43 9.63
CA ASN A 60 -9.37 11.46 9.64
C ASN A 60 -9.98 11.20 8.26
N ASP A 61 -9.21 11.34 7.18
CA ASP A 61 -9.66 11.10 5.80
C ASP A 61 -9.58 9.62 5.36
N TYR A 62 -9.00 8.74 6.21
CA TYR A 62 -8.84 7.30 5.93
C TYR A 62 -9.40 6.40 7.04
N ALA A 63 -10.19 6.96 7.96
CA ALA A 63 -10.91 6.22 9.01
C ALA A 63 -12.30 5.76 8.52
#